data_AF-A0ABD6Q749-F1
#
_entry.id   AF-A0ABD6Q749-F1
#
_cell.length_a   1.000
_cell.length_b   1.000
_cell.length_c   1.000
_cell.angle_alpha   90.00
_cell.angle_beta   90.00
_cell.angle_gamma   90.00
#
_symmetry.space_group_name_H-M   'P 1'
#
loop_
_entity.id
_entity.type
_entity.pdbx_description
1 polymer ?
#
loop_
_entity_poly.entity_id
_entity_poly.type
_entity_poly.pdbx_seq_one_letter_code
_entity_poly.pdbx_strand_id
1 'polypeptide(L)' 'MDESQYPNNFPTLTNEQICELATAVCDDFGGKLSRADFTESLLMLLEDVPAFEVGNVDAGLIESAWATYSARRFEF' A
#
# COMPACT_ATOMS: atom_id res chain seq x y z
N MET A 1 -24.43 -24.22 8.39
CA MET A 1 -25.09 -23.09 7.70
C MET A 1 -25.12 -21.98 8.73
N ASP A 2 -24.27 -20.97 8.70
CA ASP A 2 -23.54 -20.40 7.57
C ASP A 2 -22.08 -20.18 7.97
N GLU A 3 -21.19 -20.61 7.09
CA GLU A 3 -19.91 -19.99 6.83
C GLU A 3 -19.95 -18.48 7.12
N SER A 4 -19.12 -18.06 8.07
CA SER A 4 -18.78 -16.66 8.33
C SER A 4 -18.14 -16.05 7.08
N GLN A 5 -18.96 -15.74 6.08
CA GLN A 5 -18.65 -14.73 5.09
C GLN A 5 -18.63 -13.43 5.88
N TYR A 6 -17.46 -13.08 6.43
CA TYR A 6 -17.13 -11.68 6.56
C TYR A 6 -17.20 -11.16 5.13
N PRO A 7 -18.20 -10.35 4.75
CA PRO A 7 -18.03 -9.52 3.56
C PRO A 7 -16.70 -8.83 3.76
N ASN A 8 -15.80 -9.01 2.79
CA ASN A 8 -14.54 -8.30 2.68
C ASN A 8 -14.85 -6.80 2.57
N ASN A 9 -15.28 -6.21 3.69
CA ASN A 9 -15.62 -4.81 3.92
C ASN A 9 -14.35 -4.01 4.23
N PHE A 10 -13.18 -4.57 3.94
CA PHE A 10 -12.02 -3.73 3.75
C PHE A 10 -12.30 -2.88 2.53
N PRO A 11 -12.30 -1.54 2.66
CA PRO A 11 -12.39 -0.69 1.49
C PRO A 11 -11.21 -1.07 0.60
N THR A 12 -11.50 -1.70 -0.55
CA THR A 12 -10.51 -1.92 -1.59
C THR A 12 -9.95 -0.53 -1.89
N LEU A 13 -8.75 -0.23 -1.38
CA LEU A 13 -8.14 1.08 -1.58
C LEU A 13 -8.20 1.38 -3.08
N THR A 14 -8.80 2.52 -3.42
CA THR A 14 -8.92 2.87 -4.83
C THR A 14 -7.52 3.08 -5.40
N ASN A 15 -7.36 2.88 -6.71
CA ASN A 15 -6.08 3.11 -7.38
C ASN A 15 -5.48 4.51 -7.08
N GLU A 16 -6.34 5.50 -6.84
CA GLU A 16 -5.95 6.84 -6.41
C GLU A 16 -5.28 6.82 -5.03
N GLN A 17 -5.90 6.20 -4.03
CA GLN A 17 -5.31 6.10 -2.69
C GLN A 17 -4.01 5.30 -2.68
N ILE A 18 -3.89 4.27 -3.53
CA ILE A 18 -2.64 3.51 -3.71
C ILE A 18 -1.55 4.42 -4.30
N CYS A 19 -1.90 5.28 -5.26
CA CYS A 19 -0.97 6.27 -5.81
C CYS A 19 -0.59 7.34 -4.79
N GLU A 20 -1.52 7.78 -3.95
CA GLU A 20 -1.27 8.74 -2.87
C GLU A 20 -0.34 8.14 -1.81
N LEU A 21 -0.55 6.89 -1.39
CA LEU A 21 0.35 6.15 -0.50
C LEU A 21 1.74 6.01 -1.09
N ALA A 22 1.86 5.58 -2.36
CA ALA A 22 3.15 5.49 -3.04
C ALA A 22 3.85 6.86 -3.15
N THR A 23 3.08 7.93 -3.31
CA THR A 23 3.59 9.31 -3.35
C THR A 23 4.06 9.75 -1.97
N ALA A 24 3.28 9.50 -0.91
CA ALA A 24 3.64 9.81 0.46
C ALA A 24 4.91 9.06 0.89
N VAL A 25 5.02 7.77 0.58
CA VAL A 25 6.26 7.00 0.84
C VAL A 25 7.45 7.60 0.08
N CYS A 26 7.25 8.02 -1.17
CA CYS A 26 8.31 8.64 -1.97
C CYS A 26 8.74 10.02 -1.43
N ASP A 27 7.80 10.82 -0.92
CA ASP A 27 8.06 12.15 -0.36
C ASP A 27 8.75 12.06 1.01
N ASP A 28 8.27 11.16 1.87
CA ASP A 28 8.73 11.01 3.26
C ASP A 28 10.06 10.24 3.34
N PHE A 29 10.21 9.16 2.56
CA PHE A 29 11.39 8.27 2.60
C PHE A 29 12.33 8.42 1.40
N GLY A 30 11.91 9.14 0.35
CA GLY A 30 12.70 9.42 -0.85
C GLY A 30 12.60 8.34 -1.95
N GLY A 31 12.59 8.77 -3.22
CA GLY A 31 12.44 7.93 -4.43
C GLY A 31 13.54 6.89 -4.74
N LYS A 32 14.37 6.53 -3.75
CA LYS A 32 15.48 5.57 -3.90
C LYS A 32 15.34 4.29 -3.08
N LEU A 33 14.22 4.11 -2.36
CA LEU A 33 13.95 2.90 -1.59
C LEU A 33 14.04 1.61 -2.43
N SER A 34 14.51 0.54 -1.79
CA SER A 34 14.40 -0.82 -2.32
C SER A 34 12.98 -1.35 -2.10
N ARG A 35 12.62 -2.44 -2.81
CA ARG A 35 11.30 -3.06 -2.66
C ARG A 35 10.97 -3.43 -1.21
N ALA A 36 11.96 -3.95 -0.47
CA ALA A 36 11.78 -4.31 0.94
C ALA A 36 11.49 -3.08 1.81
N ASP A 37 12.35 -2.04 1.74
CA ASP A 37 12.15 -0.79 2.49
C ASP A 37 10.83 -0.10 2.13
N PHE A 38 10.43 -0.15 0.86
CA PHE A 38 9.13 0.37 0.41
C PHE A 38 7.97 -0.39 1.06
N THR A 39 8.04 -1.73 1.08
CA THR A 39 6.99 -2.54 1.73
C THR A 39 6.92 -2.26 3.23
N GLU A 40 8.05 -2.16 3.93
CA GLU A 40 8.04 -1.82 5.36
C GLU A 40 7.49 -0.42 5.62
N SER A 41 7.89 0.58 4.82
CA SER A 41 7.39 1.95 4.93
C SER A 41 5.88 2.05 4.64
N LEU A 42 5.41 1.33 3.62
CA LEU A 42 4.00 1.25 3.25
C LEU A 42 3.18 0.58 4.37
N LEU A 43 3.68 -0.51 4.95
CA LEU A 43 3.02 -1.18 6.07
C LEU A 43 2.96 -0.29 7.31
N MET A 44 4.02 0.46 7.60
CA MET A 44 4.04 1.43 8.71
C MET A 44 3.00 2.54 8.52
N LEU A 45 2.82 3.06 7.29
CA LEU A 45 1.77 4.04 7.01
C LEU A 45 0.37 3.45 7.11
N LEU A 46 0.19 2.20 6.67
CA LEU A 46 -1.09 1.51 6.77
C LEU A 46 -1.46 1.17 8.22
N GLU A 47 -0.48 0.89 9.09
CA GLU A 47 -0.70 0.67 10.52
C GLU A 47 -1.30 1.90 11.23
N ASP A 48 -0.94 3.12 10.79
CA ASP A 48 -1.52 4.37 11.32
C ASP A 48 -2.97 4.59 10.85
N VAL A 49 -3.38 3.94 9.76
CA VAL A 49 -4.73 4.06 9.22
C VAL A 49 -5.66 3.10 9.97
N PRO A 50 -6.66 3.58 10.73
CA PRO A 50 -7.56 2.72 11.51
C PRO A 50 -8.44 1.78 10.65
N ALA A 51 -8.43 1.96 9.33
CA ALA A 51 -9.08 1.06 8.37
C ALA A 51 -8.20 -0.14 7.95
N PHE A 52 -6.92 -0.14 8.33
CA PHE A 52 -5.93 -1.16 8.01
C PHE A 52 -5.42 -1.79 9.30
N GLU A 53 -6.19 -2.72 9.86
CA GLU A 53 -5.69 -3.58 10.93
C GLU A 53 -4.54 -4.45 10.38
N VAL A 54 -3.39 -4.34 11.06
CA VAL A 54 -2.12 -5.02 10.78
C VAL A 54 -2.36 -6.51 10.49
N GLY A 55 -2.34 -6.87 9.20
CA GLY A 55 -2.40 -8.26 8.76
C GLY A 55 -3.21 -8.52 7.49
N ASN A 56 -4.07 -7.60 7.04
CA ASN A 56 -4.92 -7.81 5.85
C ASN A 56 -4.55 -6.88 4.68
N VAL A 57 -3.27 -6.52 4.55
CA VAL A 57 -2.79 -5.81 3.36
C VAL A 57 -2.60 -6.83 2.24
N ASP A 58 -3.43 -6.73 1.21
CA ASP A 58 -3.39 -7.64 0.09
C ASP A 58 -2.07 -7.50 -0.69
N ALA A 59 -1.47 -8.62 -1.09
CA ALA A 59 -0.22 -8.59 -1.87
C ALA A 59 -0.40 -7.79 -3.18
N GLY A 60 -1.60 -7.82 -3.77
CA GLY A 60 -1.93 -7.04 -4.95
C GLY A 60 -1.87 -5.52 -4.74
N LEU A 61 -2.15 -5.05 -3.52
CA LEU A 61 -2.00 -3.64 -3.17
C LEU A 61 -0.53 -3.23 -3.12
N ILE A 62 0.31 -4.04 -2.48
CA ILE A 62 1.74 -3.80 -2.39
C ILE A 62 2.36 -3.79 -3.79
N GLU A 63 1.97 -4.72 -4.65
CA GLU A 63 2.44 -4.76 -6.05
C GLU A 63 1.99 -3.54 -6.85
N SER A 64 0.74 -3.11 -6.71
CA SER A 64 0.22 -1.90 -7.39
C SER A 64 0.92 -0.64 -6.92
N ALA A 65 1.12 -0.48 -5.61
CA ALA A 65 1.83 0.66 -5.03
C ALA A 65 3.30 0.69 -5.48
N TRP A 66 3.96 -0.48 -5.49
CA TRP A 66 5.34 -0.61 -5.96
C TRP A 66 5.47 -0.32 -7.45
N ALA A 67 4.53 -0.77 -8.29
CA ALA A 67 4.54 -0.48 -9.72
C ALA A 67 4.45 1.03 -9.98
N THR A 68 3.58 1.74 -9.27
CA THR A 68 3.47 3.21 -9.34
C THR A 68 4.75 3.90 -8.87
N TYR A 69 5.30 3.48 -7.74
CA TYR A 69 6.54 4.02 -7.19
C TYR A 69 7.74 3.81 -8.13
N SER A 70 7.89 2.60 -8.66
CA SER A 70 8.97 2.24 -9.59
C SER A 70 8.82 2.92 -10.95
N ALA A 71 7.60 3.18 -11.42
CA ALA A 71 7.37 3.96 -12.64
C ALA A 71 7.93 5.38 -12.49
N ARG A 72 7.61 6.04 -11.36
CA ARG A 72 8.08 7.40 -11.07
C ARG A 72 9.59 7.51 -10.88
N ARG A 73 10.23 6.46 -10.34
CA ARG A 73 11.69 6.40 -10.22
C ARG A 73 12.40 6.43 -11.59
N PHE A 74 11.75 5.97 -12.66
CA PHE A 74 12.33 5.96 -14.01
C PHE A 74 12.00 7.23 -14.83
N GLU A 75 11.21 8.17 -14.28
CA GLU A 75 10.88 9.44 -14.94
C GLU A 75 11.91 10.57 -14.69
N PHE A 76 13.01 10.30 -13.96
CA PHE A 76 14.07 11.26 -13.66
C PHE A 76 15.45 10.82 -14.15
#